data_AF-A0A9R1S1B5-F1
#
_entry.id   AF-A0A9R1S1B5-F1
#
_cell.length_a   1.000
_cell.length_b   1.000
_cell.length_c   1.000
_cell.angle_alpha   90.00
_cell.angle_beta   90.00
_cell.angle_gamma   90.00
#
_symmetry.space_group_name_H-M   'P 1'
#
loop_
_entity.id
_entity.type
_entity.pdbx_description
1 polymer ?
#
loop_
_entity_poly.entity_id
_entity_poly.type
_entity_poly.pdbx_seq_one_letter_code
_entity_poly.pdbx_strand_id
1 'polypeptide(L)'
;MQIFVTFLMAVIVYQVIIPISLYISMELVRLGQAYFMGADNDLYDESSRSRFQCRALNINEDLGQIKYVFSDKTGTLTENKMEFMCASIHGVDYSSGKPACGSSVVVDDLIWTPKMAVRTDPQLLKLLNNDSSNEEAKLVLEFFLALAACNTIVPLVLDTRDPKQKLIDYQGESPDEQALAYAAASYGIVLVERTSGYVVIDVLGDRQRFDILGLHEFDSDRKRMSVIVSCPDKTVKLYVKGADSSMFGIINKSLELDNVRATEAHLHKYSSLGLRTLVVGMRELSQPKFEEWQLAYEKASTAVLGRGNLLRSIAANVECNIHILGASGIEDKLQDGVPEAIESLRQAGMKVWILTGDKQETAISIGYSCKLLTNDMRQIVINNNSKESCKKSLEEALARTKEHRVASSIGSPYPVLASESSGTVLALIVDGNSLVYILDTELQEELFKVATECSVVLCCRVAPLQKAGIVALIKNRTDDMTLAIGDGANDVSMIQMADVGVGISGQEGGQAVMASDFSMGQFRFLVPLLLVHGHWNYQRMGYMILYNFYKNATFVLVLFWILASQHC
;
A
#
# COMPACT_ATOMS: atom_id res chain seq x y z
N MET A 1 -6.78 -72.57 15.91
CA MET A 1 -8.01 -71.93 16.42
C MET A 1 -7.76 -71.17 17.71
N GLN A 2 -7.23 -71.80 18.77
CA GLN A 2 -7.06 -71.14 20.07
C GLN A 2 -6.14 -69.90 20.04
N ILE A 3 -4.96 -69.99 19.40
CA ILE A 3 -4.05 -68.84 19.21
C ILE A 3 -4.73 -67.69 18.47
N PHE A 4 -5.54 -68.00 17.46
CA PHE A 4 -6.28 -67.00 16.70
C PHE A 4 -7.35 -66.30 17.54
N VAL A 5 -8.08 -67.05 18.38
CA VAL A 5 -9.05 -66.48 19.33
C VAL A 5 -8.35 -65.61 20.38
N THR A 6 -7.21 -66.07 20.93
CA THR A 6 -6.40 -65.29 21.88
C THR A 6 -5.86 -64.01 21.25
N PHE A 7 -5.42 -64.06 19.98
CA PHE A 7 -5.00 -62.88 19.23
C PHE A 7 -6.15 -61.87 19.08
N LEU A 8 -7.35 -62.31 18.68
CA LEU A 8 -8.52 -61.43 18.57
C LEU A 8 -8.92 -60.83 19.92
N MET A 9 -8.86 -61.59 21.00
CA MET A 9 -9.08 -61.08 22.36
C MET A 9 -8.05 -60.01 22.74
N ALA A 10 -6.77 -60.22 22.43
CA ALA A 10 -5.71 -59.24 22.68
C ALA A 10 -5.93 -57.95 21.89
N VAL A 11 -6.37 -58.03 20.62
CA VAL A 11 -6.74 -56.84 19.83
C VAL A 11 -7.87 -56.05 20.49
N ILE A 12 -8.91 -56.72 21.00
CA ILE A 12 -10.02 -56.07 21.70
C ILE A 12 -9.55 -55.42 23.01
N VAL A 13 -8.66 -56.06 23.77
CA VAL A 13 -8.13 -55.49 25.02
C VAL A 13 -7.23 -54.29 24.74
N TYR A 14 -6.38 -54.36 23.71
CA TYR A 14 -5.44 -53.29 23.36
C TYR A 14 -6.03 -52.20 22.47
N GLN A 15 -7.32 -52.25 22.11
CA GLN A 15 -7.98 -51.21 21.32
C GLN A 15 -7.90 -49.81 21.95
N VAL A 16 -7.71 -49.73 23.27
CA VAL A 16 -7.57 -48.49 24.06
C VAL A 16 -6.26 -47.75 23.75
N ILE A 17 -5.33 -48.37 23.01
CA ILE A 17 -4.08 -47.72 22.59
C ILE A 17 -4.31 -46.52 21.66
N ILE A 18 -5.37 -46.54 20.85
CA ILE A 18 -5.82 -45.39 20.07
C ILE A 18 -6.99 -44.76 20.84
N PRO A 19 -6.76 -43.65 21.54
CA PRO A 19 -7.81 -43.02 22.33
C PRO A 19 -8.91 -42.44 21.44
N ILE A 20 -10.10 -43.06 21.48
CA ILE A 20 -11.32 -42.50 20.87
C ILE A 20 -11.60 -41.09 21.42
N SER A 21 -11.24 -40.85 22.69
CA SER A 21 -11.39 -39.55 23.35
C SER A 21 -10.45 -38.44 22.83
N LEU A 22 -9.44 -38.76 22.00
CA LEU A 22 -8.49 -37.77 21.48
C LEU A 22 -9.20 -36.73 20.62
N TYR A 23 -9.99 -37.18 19.64
CA TYR A 23 -10.68 -36.29 18.70
C TYR A 23 -11.63 -35.33 19.40
N ILE A 24 -12.49 -35.83 20.29
CA ILE A 24 -13.42 -34.96 21.04
C ILE A 24 -12.67 -33.98 21.96
N SER A 25 -11.56 -34.41 22.55
CA SER A 25 -10.77 -33.53 23.41
C SER A 25 -10.08 -32.44 22.59
N MET A 26 -9.62 -32.74 21.38
CA MET A 26 -9.04 -31.75 20.47
C MET A 26 -10.08 -30.70 20.06
N GLU A 27 -11.29 -31.12 19.70
CA GLU A 27 -12.39 -30.20 19.34
C GLU A 27 -12.78 -29.28 20.51
N LEU A 28 -12.84 -29.81 21.75
CA LEU A 28 -13.12 -28.99 22.93
C LEU A 28 -12.02 -27.98 23.22
N VAL A 29 -10.75 -28.37 23.04
CA VAL A 29 -9.61 -27.46 23.18
C VAL A 29 -9.66 -26.35 22.13
N ARG A 30 -9.93 -26.71 20.86
CA ARG A 30 -10.08 -25.75 19.76
C ARG A 30 -11.21 -24.74 20.01
N LEU A 31 -12.36 -25.21 20.50
CA LEU A 31 -13.47 -24.33 20.89
C LEU A 31 -13.06 -23.35 22.01
N GLY A 32 -12.33 -23.85 23.02
CA GLY A 32 -11.79 -23.01 24.08
C GLY A 32 -10.79 -21.97 23.57
N GLN A 33 -9.87 -22.36 22.67
CA GLN A 33 -8.92 -21.45 22.04
C GLN A 33 -9.63 -20.35 21.24
N ALA A 34 -10.62 -20.70 20.43
CA ALA A 34 -11.43 -19.74 19.67
C ALA A 34 -12.16 -18.74 20.60
N TYR A 35 -12.70 -19.23 21.73
CA TYR A 35 -13.31 -18.35 22.73
C TYR A 35 -12.32 -17.37 23.33
N PHE A 36 -11.11 -17.83 23.70
CA PHE A 36 -10.08 -16.95 24.24
C PHE A 36 -9.61 -15.90 23.24
N MET A 37 -9.45 -16.25 21.96
CA MET A 37 -9.12 -15.28 20.92
C MET A 37 -10.23 -14.25 20.71
N GLY A 38 -11.51 -14.67 20.69
CA GLY A 38 -12.64 -13.75 20.53
C GLY A 38 -12.93 -12.87 21.75
N ALA A 39 -12.45 -13.26 22.94
CA ALA A 39 -12.58 -12.51 24.18
C ALA A 39 -11.41 -11.54 24.45
N ASP A 40 -10.37 -11.56 23.61
CA ASP A 40 -9.19 -10.72 23.77
C ASP A 40 -9.50 -9.25 23.47
N ASN A 41 -9.11 -8.36 24.40
CA ASN A 41 -9.27 -6.93 24.23
C ASN A 41 -8.18 -6.32 23.32
N ASP A 42 -7.02 -6.97 23.19
CA ASP A 42 -5.95 -6.50 22.31
C ASP A 42 -6.29 -6.68 20.82
N LEU A 43 -7.26 -7.55 20.52
CA LEU A 43 -7.83 -7.79 19.19
C LEU A 43 -9.15 -7.04 18.94
N TYR A 44 -9.44 -6.02 19.75
CA TYR A 44 -10.62 -5.16 19.59
C TYR A 44 -10.27 -3.86 18.85
N ASP A 45 -11.02 -3.55 17.80
CA ASP A 45 -10.91 -2.26 17.10
C ASP A 45 -11.95 -1.27 17.63
N GLU A 46 -11.46 -0.19 18.26
CA GLU A 46 -12.32 0.89 18.75
C GLU A 46 -12.98 1.68 17.62
N SER A 47 -12.31 1.80 16.46
CA SER A 47 -12.74 2.66 15.36
C SER A 47 -13.93 2.07 14.60
N SER A 48 -13.86 0.78 14.25
CA SER A 48 -14.95 0.03 13.63
C SER A 48 -15.91 -0.61 14.64
N ARG A 49 -15.57 -0.59 15.94
CA ARG A 49 -16.25 -1.34 17.03
C ARG A 49 -16.34 -2.84 16.75
N SER A 50 -15.41 -3.39 15.98
CA SER A 50 -15.37 -4.80 15.61
C SER A 50 -14.47 -5.61 16.55
N ARG A 51 -14.88 -6.85 16.85
CA ARG A 51 -14.07 -7.84 17.57
C ARG A 51 -13.52 -8.86 16.59
N PHE A 52 -12.41 -9.49 16.97
CA PHE A 52 -11.93 -10.69 16.31
C PHE A 52 -13.01 -11.78 16.25
N GLN A 53 -13.16 -12.42 15.09
CA GLN A 53 -14.06 -13.56 14.91
C GLN A 53 -13.31 -14.74 14.32
N CYS A 54 -13.44 -15.88 14.98
CA CYS A 54 -12.98 -17.17 14.50
C CYS A 54 -14.14 -17.86 13.77
N ARG A 55 -14.01 -18.04 12.45
CA ARG A 55 -15.02 -18.68 11.60
C ARG A 55 -14.69 -20.15 11.36
N ALA A 56 -13.41 -20.46 11.14
CA ALA A 56 -12.91 -21.84 11.11
C ALA A 56 -12.32 -22.21 12.48
N LEU A 57 -12.94 -23.16 13.17
CA LEU A 57 -12.53 -23.59 14.52
C LEU A 57 -11.40 -24.64 14.49
N ASN A 58 -11.16 -25.27 13.33
CA ASN A 58 -10.32 -26.45 13.20
C ASN A 58 -8.84 -26.16 12.90
N ILE A 59 -8.46 -24.89 12.71
CA ILE A 59 -7.13 -24.46 12.23
C ILE A 59 -6.43 -23.49 13.22
N ASN A 60 -6.85 -23.48 14.49
CA ASN A 60 -6.32 -22.53 15.48
C ASN A 60 -4.83 -22.74 15.77
N GLU A 61 -4.36 -23.98 15.70
CA GLU A 61 -2.95 -24.36 15.87
C GLU A 61 -2.08 -24.00 14.65
N ASP A 62 -2.67 -23.94 13.45
CA ASP A 62 -1.94 -23.67 12.20
C ASP A 62 -1.39 -22.24 12.17
N LEU A 63 -2.04 -21.32 12.88
CA LEU A 63 -1.57 -19.94 13.12
C LEU A 63 -0.15 -19.89 13.71
N GLY A 64 0.25 -20.90 14.49
CA GLY A 64 1.58 -20.97 15.10
C GLY A 64 2.68 -21.47 14.15
N GLN A 65 2.33 -21.91 12.94
CA GLN A 65 3.26 -22.49 11.96
C GLN A 65 3.40 -21.64 10.68
N ILE A 66 2.70 -20.50 10.61
CA ILE A 66 2.73 -19.61 9.45
C ILE A 66 4.16 -19.09 9.21
N LYS A 67 4.59 -19.18 7.95
CA LYS A 67 5.90 -18.66 7.52
C LYS A 67 5.81 -17.67 6.36
N TYR A 68 4.82 -17.82 5.49
CA TYR A 68 4.56 -16.88 4.40
C TYR A 68 3.27 -16.12 4.67
N VAL A 69 3.34 -14.80 4.61
CA VAL A 69 2.19 -13.89 4.75
C VAL A 69 2.04 -13.13 3.44
N PHE A 70 0.95 -13.41 2.71
CA PHE A 70 0.57 -12.71 1.49
C PHE A 70 -0.45 -11.63 1.84
N SER A 71 -0.11 -10.37 1.62
CA SER A 71 -0.96 -9.22 1.97
C SER A 71 -1.39 -8.47 0.72
N ASP A 72 -2.66 -8.05 0.69
CA ASP A 72 -3.04 -6.95 -0.18
C ASP A 72 -2.50 -5.61 0.34
N LYS A 73 -2.48 -4.59 -0.53
CA LYS A 73 -2.01 -3.22 -0.21
C LYS A 73 -3.17 -2.30 0.15
N THR A 74 -4.22 -2.25 -0.67
CA THR A 74 -5.31 -1.26 -0.55
C THR A 74 -6.28 -1.78 0.51
N GLY A 75 -6.68 -0.93 1.45
CA GLY A 75 -7.64 -1.32 2.50
C GLY A 75 -7.07 -2.29 3.56
N THR A 76 -5.98 -2.99 3.27
CA THR A 76 -5.27 -3.90 4.19
C THR A 76 -4.06 -3.24 4.87
N LEU A 77 -3.06 -2.80 4.10
CA LEU A 77 -1.91 -2.07 4.65
C LEU A 77 -2.16 -0.58 4.75
N THR A 78 -2.98 -0.04 3.84
CA THR A 78 -3.32 1.39 3.72
C THR A 78 -4.77 1.62 4.14
N GLU A 79 -5.06 2.79 4.71
CA GLU A 79 -6.42 3.25 4.99
C GLU A 79 -7.13 3.81 3.74
N ASN A 80 -6.45 3.83 2.59
CA ASN A 80 -6.90 4.50 1.36
C ASN A 80 -7.23 5.99 1.59
N LYS A 81 -6.43 6.65 2.43
CA LYS A 81 -6.51 8.10 2.71
C LYS A 81 -5.20 8.75 2.31
N MET A 82 -5.29 9.67 1.34
CA MET A 82 -4.14 10.45 0.90
C MET A 82 -4.02 11.71 1.75
N GLU A 83 -2.88 11.89 2.42
CA GLU A 83 -2.58 13.06 3.24
C GLU A 83 -1.41 13.84 2.59
N PHE A 84 -1.58 15.16 2.44
CA PHE A 84 -0.46 16.02 2.04
C PHE A 84 0.49 16.19 3.23
N MET A 85 1.78 15.91 3.02
CA MET A 85 2.77 15.88 4.09
C MET A 85 3.77 17.02 4.00
N CYS A 86 4.32 17.27 2.82
CA CYS A 86 5.37 18.26 2.63
C CYS A 86 5.37 18.82 1.21
N ALA A 87 6.05 19.94 1.04
CA ALA A 87 6.35 20.49 -0.28
C ALA A 87 7.74 21.11 -0.32
N SER A 88 8.36 21.06 -1.49
CA SER A 88 9.57 21.81 -1.82
C SER A 88 9.18 22.93 -2.78
N ILE A 89 9.21 24.18 -2.34
CA ILE A 89 8.79 25.33 -3.16
C ILE A 89 10.03 26.18 -3.45
N HIS A 90 10.32 26.43 -4.74
CA HIS A 90 11.50 27.16 -5.20
C HIS A 90 12.84 26.71 -4.55
N GLY A 91 13.02 25.40 -4.38
CA GLY A 91 14.25 24.84 -3.81
C GLY A 91 14.36 24.88 -2.28
N VAL A 92 13.30 25.28 -1.56
CA VAL A 92 13.22 25.25 -0.09
C VAL A 92 12.30 24.10 0.35
N ASP A 93 12.78 23.23 1.25
CA ASP A 93 12.04 22.08 1.80
C ASP A 93 11.17 22.49 3.00
N TYR A 94 9.85 22.33 2.87
CA TYR A 94 8.86 22.53 3.92
C TYR A 94 8.34 21.18 4.42
N SER A 95 9.22 20.39 5.04
CA SER A 95 8.91 19.10 5.67
C SER A 95 8.89 19.13 7.19
N SER A 96 9.14 20.29 7.81
CA SER A 96 9.33 20.47 9.26
C SER A 96 8.04 20.75 10.06
N GLY A 97 6.88 20.63 9.44
CA GLY A 97 5.59 20.92 10.07
C GLY A 97 5.33 20.02 11.28
N LYS A 98 5.11 20.62 12.46
CA LYS A 98 4.44 19.93 13.57
C LYS A 98 2.95 19.80 13.24
N PRO A 99 2.25 18.74 13.66
CA PRO A 99 0.82 18.61 13.44
C PRO A 99 0.10 19.79 14.11
N ALA A 100 -0.35 20.75 13.31
CA ALA A 100 -1.27 21.79 13.71
C ALA A 100 -2.69 21.32 13.35
N CYS A 101 -3.60 21.43 14.32
CA CYS A 101 -5.01 21.14 14.12
C CYS A 101 -5.56 22.07 13.03
N GLY A 102 -6.33 21.52 12.08
CA GLY A 102 -6.75 22.16 10.83
C GLY A 102 -7.06 23.65 10.96
N SER A 103 -6.33 24.46 10.21
CA SER A 103 -6.56 25.89 10.09
C SER A 103 -7.93 26.11 9.48
N SER A 104 -8.83 26.73 10.24
CA SER A 104 -10.09 27.22 9.70
C SER A 104 -9.82 28.53 8.95
N VAL A 105 -10.33 28.65 7.72
CA VAL A 105 -10.11 29.83 6.88
C VAL A 105 -11.37 30.68 6.89
N VAL A 106 -11.24 31.99 7.02
CA VAL A 106 -12.40 32.90 6.95
C VAL A 106 -12.61 33.30 5.50
N VAL A 107 -13.78 33.00 4.96
CA VAL A 107 -14.22 33.34 3.59
C VAL A 107 -15.60 33.98 3.69
N ASP A 108 -15.77 35.23 3.23
CA ASP A 108 -17.01 36.03 3.36
C ASP A 108 -17.59 36.08 4.79
N ASP A 109 -16.78 36.42 5.82
CA ASP A 109 -17.18 36.44 7.24
C ASP A 109 -17.67 35.08 7.82
N LEU A 110 -17.56 34.00 7.05
CA LEU A 110 -17.88 32.63 7.44
C LEU A 110 -16.58 31.85 7.67
N ILE A 111 -16.60 30.92 8.62
CA ILE A 111 -15.46 30.04 8.90
C ILE A 111 -15.61 28.79 8.04
N TRP A 112 -14.73 28.64 7.06
CA TRP A 112 -14.66 27.48 6.17
C TRP A 112 -13.63 26.50 6.73
N THR A 113 -14.10 25.32 7.07
CA THR A 113 -13.25 24.22 7.51
C THR A 113 -13.19 23.16 6.43
N PRO A 114 -12.00 22.82 5.92
CA PRO A 114 -11.83 21.65 5.07
C PRO A 114 -12.21 20.38 5.84
N LYS A 115 -12.92 19.46 5.18
CA LYS A 115 -13.36 18.19 5.80
C LYS A 115 -12.18 17.32 6.26
N MET A 116 -11.08 17.33 5.51
CA MET A 116 -9.86 16.64 5.88
C MET A 116 -8.87 17.63 6.50
N ALA A 117 -8.34 17.29 7.68
CA ALA A 117 -7.27 18.05 8.30
C ALA A 117 -5.95 17.78 7.58
N VAL A 118 -5.20 18.83 7.26
CA VAL A 118 -3.88 18.74 6.64
C VAL A 118 -2.83 19.25 7.63
N ARG A 119 -1.66 18.60 7.66
CA ARG A 119 -0.52 19.05 8.46
C ARG A 119 0.07 20.30 7.81
N THR A 120 -0.10 21.45 8.44
CA THR A 120 0.40 22.72 7.92
C THR A 120 1.77 23.06 8.50
N ASP A 121 2.69 23.53 7.66
CA ASP A 121 3.99 24.02 8.11
C ASP A 121 3.85 25.48 8.63
N PRO A 122 4.30 25.77 9.86
CA PRO A 122 4.15 27.10 10.46
C PRO A 122 4.99 28.17 9.76
N GLN A 123 6.06 27.82 9.05
CA GLN A 123 6.85 28.77 8.25
C GLN A 123 6.07 29.21 7.02
N LEU A 124 5.43 28.28 6.30
CA LEU A 124 4.58 28.62 5.15
C LEU A 124 3.41 29.51 5.56
N LEU A 125 2.74 29.20 6.68
CA LEU A 125 1.66 30.04 7.20
C LEU A 125 2.14 31.44 7.57
N LYS A 126 3.35 31.60 8.12
CA LYS A 126 3.94 32.91 8.41
C LYS A 126 4.28 33.68 7.13
N LEU A 127 4.79 33.00 6.11
CA LEU A 127 5.11 33.63 4.82
C LEU A 127 3.86 34.14 4.12
N LEU A 128 2.75 33.39 4.19
CA LEU A 128 1.46 33.78 3.61
C LEU A 128 0.75 34.88 4.41
N ASN A 129 0.95 34.94 5.74
CA ASN A 129 0.36 35.97 6.60
C ASN A 129 1.17 37.28 6.64
N ASN A 130 2.45 37.25 6.30
CA ASN A 130 3.29 38.46 6.21
C ASN A 130 3.04 39.18 4.87
N ASP A 131 3.15 40.51 4.87
CA ASP A 131 2.74 41.38 3.75
C ASP A 131 3.06 40.84 2.35
N SER A 132 2.03 40.87 1.49
CA SER A 132 1.96 40.42 0.09
C SER A 132 2.99 41.05 -0.87
N SER A 133 3.86 41.93 -0.37
CA SER A 133 4.97 42.52 -1.09
C SER A 133 6.21 41.63 -1.19
N ASN A 134 6.31 40.56 -0.41
CA ASN A 134 7.50 39.70 -0.41
C ASN A 134 7.49 38.76 -1.63
N GLU A 135 8.57 38.74 -2.41
CA GLU A 135 8.66 37.91 -3.62
C GLU A 135 8.49 36.41 -3.31
N GLU A 136 9.05 35.93 -2.20
CA GLU A 136 8.87 34.53 -1.75
C GLU A 136 7.40 34.19 -1.47
N ALA A 137 6.64 35.12 -0.89
CA ALA A 137 5.22 34.89 -0.59
C ALA A 137 4.38 34.76 -1.87
N LYS A 138 4.71 35.54 -2.91
CA LYS A 138 4.06 35.41 -4.23
C LYS A 138 4.34 34.05 -4.87
N LEU A 139 5.57 33.57 -4.77
CA LEU A 139 5.95 32.25 -5.32
C LEU A 139 5.22 31.10 -4.62
N VAL A 140 5.08 31.18 -3.29
CA VAL A 140 4.30 30.22 -2.50
C VAL A 140 2.81 30.27 -2.86
N LEU A 141 2.26 31.49 -3.00
CA LEU A 141 0.88 31.70 -3.43
C LEU A 141 0.63 31.06 -4.80
N GLU A 142 1.54 31.28 -5.75
CA GLU A 142 1.44 30.73 -7.11
C GLU A 142 1.48 29.20 -7.12
N PHE A 143 2.30 28.58 -6.26
CA PHE A 143 2.36 27.13 -6.10
C PHE A 143 1.02 26.55 -5.64
N PHE A 144 0.42 27.09 -4.59
CA PHE A 144 -0.87 26.60 -4.08
C PHE A 144 -2.05 26.98 -5.00
N LEU A 145 -1.97 28.12 -5.69
CA LEU A 145 -2.93 28.48 -6.73
C LEU A 145 -2.90 27.46 -7.89
N ALA A 146 -1.70 27.03 -8.31
CA ALA A 146 -1.56 25.98 -9.30
C ALA A 146 -2.19 24.65 -8.83
N LEU A 147 -2.04 24.29 -7.54
CA LEU A 147 -2.70 23.11 -6.97
C LEU A 147 -4.23 23.21 -6.95
N ALA A 148 -4.77 24.39 -6.61
CA ALA A 148 -6.20 24.65 -6.55
C ALA A 148 -6.85 24.76 -7.95
N ALA A 149 -6.13 25.25 -8.96
CA ALA A 149 -6.65 25.39 -10.33
C ALA A 149 -6.45 24.12 -11.18
N CYS A 150 -5.27 23.52 -11.14
CA CYS A 150 -4.88 22.37 -11.96
C CYS A 150 -5.35 21.05 -11.35
N ASN A 151 -6.66 20.80 -11.34
CA ASN A 151 -7.27 19.52 -10.91
C ASN A 151 -8.59 19.32 -11.68
N THR A 152 -9.37 18.29 -11.36
CA THR A 152 -10.76 18.10 -11.86
C THR A 152 -11.78 18.01 -10.72
N ILE A 153 -11.45 18.58 -9.56
CA ILE A 153 -12.21 18.41 -8.32
C ILE A 153 -13.46 19.26 -8.29
N VAL A 154 -14.55 18.66 -7.82
CA VAL A 154 -15.81 19.34 -7.56
C VAL A 154 -15.90 19.68 -6.06
N PRO A 155 -15.94 20.98 -5.70
CA PRO A 155 -16.20 21.40 -4.33
C PRO A 155 -17.67 21.19 -3.95
N LEU A 156 -17.91 20.56 -2.82
CA LEU A 156 -19.23 20.44 -2.19
C LEU A 156 -19.22 21.20 -0.87
N VAL A 157 -20.03 22.26 -0.81
CA VAL A 157 -20.20 23.05 0.40
C VAL A 157 -21.33 22.43 1.22
N LEU A 158 -20.98 21.91 2.38
CA LEU A 158 -21.89 21.29 3.34
C LEU A 158 -22.18 22.27 4.48
N ASP A 159 -23.46 22.47 4.77
CA ASP A 159 -23.88 23.25 5.92
C ASP A 159 -23.60 22.49 7.21
N THR A 160 -23.01 23.16 8.20
CA THR A 160 -22.80 22.57 9.54
C THR A 160 -23.92 22.97 10.49
N ARG A 161 -23.90 22.42 11.72
CA ARG A 161 -24.87 22.78 12.77
C ARG A 161 -24.79 24.25 13.15
N ASP A 162 -23.62 24.87 12.99
CA ASP A 162 -23.42 26.29 13.22
C ASP A 162 -23.55 27.07 11.90
N PRO A 163 -24.47 28.04 11.80
CA PRO A 163 -24.70 28.79 10.56
C PRO A 163 -23.52 29.68 10.14
N LYS A 164 -22.53 29.86 11.04
CA LYS A 164 -21.29 30.59 10.77
C LYS A 164 -20.15 29.70 10.25
N GLN A 165 -20.34 28.38 10.26
CA GLN A 165 -19.32 27.43 9.84
C GLN A 165 -19.80 26.63 8.63
N LYS A 166 -18.99 26.64 7.58
CA LYS A 166 -19.22 25.83 6.38
C LYS A 166 -18.14 24.77 6.27
N LEU A 167 -18.54 23.55 5.95
CA LEU A 167 -17.63 22.45 5.72
C LEU A 167 -17.46 22.27 4.21
N ILE A 168 -16.23 22.29 3.72
CA ILE A 168 -15.96 22.02 2.30
C ILE A 168 -15.43 20.60 2.12
N ASP A 169 -16.11 19.84 1.26
CA ASP A 169 -15.74 18.48 0.86
C ASP A 169 -15.34 18.50 -0.62
N TYR A 170 -14.12 18.06 -0.91
CA TYR A 170 -13.59 17.97 -2.26
C TYR A 170 -13.77 16.56 -2.81
N GLN A 171 -14.54 16.43 -3.89
CA GLN A 171 -14.74 15.16 -4.58
C GLN A 171 -14.09 15.17 -5.96
N GLY A 172 -13.39 14.09 -6.29
CA GLY A 172 -12.73 13.93 -7.58
C GLY A 172 -12.34 12.49 -7.84
N GLU A 173 -11.96 12.18 -9.08
CA GLU A 173 -11.60 10.81 -9.49
C GLU A 173 -10.31 10.31 -8.84
N SER A 174 -9.37 11.22 -8.57
CA SER A 174 -8.07 10.89 -8.00
C SER A 174 -7.97 11.37 -6.54
N PRO A 175 -7.70 10.48 -5.58
CA PRO A 175 -7.55 10.85 -4.18
C PRO A 175 -6.29 11.70 -3.95
N ASP A 176 -5.26 11.54 -4.78
CA ASP A 176 -4.04 12.36 -4.74
C ASP A 176 -4.39 13.83 -5.05
N GLU A 177 -5.30 14.08 -6.00
CA GLU A 177 -5.76 15.45 -6.27
C GLU A 177 -6.57 16.01 -5.12
N GLN A 178 -7.46 15.21 -4.53
CA GLN A 178 -8.26 15.64 -3.38
C GLN A 178 -7.36 16.12 -2.24
N ALA A 179 -6.30 15.35 -1.92
CA ALA A 179 -5.31 15.73 -0.92
C ALA A 179 -4.62 17.07 -1.23
N LEU A 180 -4.30 17.33 -2.51
CA LEU A 180 -3.70 18.60 -2.94
C LEU A 180 -4.68 19.79 -2.82
N ALA A 181 -5.96 19.60 -3.14
CA ALA A 181 -6.97 20.65 -2.96
C ALA A 181 -7.23 20.93 -1.47
N TYR A 182 -7.30 19.89 -0.63
CA TYR A 182 -7.36 20.06 0.82
C TYR A 182 -6.13 20.79 1.36
N ALA A 183 -4.94 20.52 0.82
CA ALA A 183 -3.72 21.23 1.18
C ALA A 183 -3.82 22.72 0.82
N ALA A 184 -4.16 23.05 -0.43
CA ALA A 184 -4.33 24.44 -0.86
C ALA A 184 -5.34 25.19 0.01
N ALA A 185 -6.49 24.57 0.31
CA ALA A 185 -7.51 25.15 1.18
C ALA A 185 -6.99 25.40 2.60
N SER A 186 -6.18 24.50 3.16
CA SER A 186 -5.61 24.65 4.50
C SER A 186 -4.58 25.80 4.60
N TYR A 187 -3.97 26.18 3.48
CA TYR A 187 -3.09 27.35 3.36
C TYR A 187 -3.82 28.63 2.94
N GLY A 188 -5.17 28.64 2.95
CA GLY A 188 -5.96 29.83 2.66
C GLY A 188 -6.30 30.07 1.19
N ILE A 189 -6.09 29.06 0.33
CA ILE A 189 -6.40 29.12 -1.10
C ILE A 189 -7.49 28.09 -1.39
N VAL A 190 -8.74 28.52 -1.25
CA VAL A 190 -9.90 27.63 -1.23
C VAL A 190 -10.55 27.61 -2.60
N LEU A 191 -10.60 26.43 -3.23
CA LEU A 191 -11.43 26.23 -4.42
C LEU A 191 -12.91 26.23 -3.98
N VAL A 192 -13.67 27.24 -4.40
CA VAL A 192 -15.07 27.44 -3.97
C VAL A 192 -16.06 26.88 -4.98
N GLU A 193 -15.82 27.14 -6.26
CA GLU A 193 -16.69 26.71 -7.35
C GLU A 193 -15.86 26.23 -8.54
N ARG A 194 -16.32 25.18 -9.19
CA ARG A 194 -15.76 24.68 -10.44
C ARG A 194 -16.86 24.40 -11.45
N THR A 195 -16.73 25.02 -12.62
CA THR A 195 -17.55 24.73 -13.80
C THR A 195 -16.64 24.31 -14.96
N SER A 196 -17.23 23.95 -16.12
CA SER A 196 -16.45 23.62 -17.32
C SER A 196 -15.74 24.82 -17.94
N GLY A 197 -16.20 26.05 -17.68
CA GLY A 197 -15.66 27.27 -18.29
C GLY A 197 -14.88 28.17 -17.33
N TYR A 198 -15.05 28.03 -16.03
CA TYR A 198 -14.34 28.84 -15.03
C TYR A 198 -14.25 28.14 -13.68
N VAL A 199 -13.28 28.58 -12.86
CA VAL A 199 -13.16 28.24 -11.45
C VAL A 199 -13.16 29.52 -10.62
N VAL A 200 -13.76 29.44 -9.44
CA VAL A 200 -13.71 30.51 -8.43
C VAL A 200 -12.86 30.02 -7.28
N ILE A 201 -11.76 30.72 -7.04
CA ILE A 201 -10.81 30.42 -5.98
C ILE A 201 -10.78 31.63 -5.04
N ASP A 202 -10.97 31.36 -3.76
CA ASP A 202 -10.75 32.33 -2.70
C ASP A 202 -9.27 32.33 -2.33
N VAL A 203 -8.59 33.45 -2.58
CA VAL A 203 -7.17 33.64 -2.32
C VAL A 203 -7.04 34.55 -1.11
N LEU A 204 -6.79 33.96 0.07
CA LEU A 204 -6.58 34.67 1.33
C LEU A 204 -7.74 35.63 1.72
N GLY A 205 -8.97 35.28 1.37
CA GLY A 205 -10.18 36.06 1.63
C GLY A 205 -10.65 36.90 0.44
N ASP A 206 -9.90 36.94 -0.66
CA ASP A 206 -10.29 37.62 -1.91
C ASP A 206 -10.75 36.61 -2.97
N ARG A 207 -12.02 36.70 -3.36
CA ARG A 207 -12.61 35.79 -4.35
C ARG A 207 -12.25 36.21 -5.76
N GLN A 208 -11.50 35.34 -6.42
CA GLN A 208 -11.04 35.56 -7.78
C GLN A 208 -11.61 34.50 -8.73
N ARG A 209 -12.04 34.97 -9.90
CA ARG A 209 -12.54 34.12 -10.98
C ARG A 209 -11.42 33.90 -12.00
N PHE A 210 -11.15 32.64 -12.30
CA PHE A 210 -10.23 32.22 -13.35
C PHE A 210 -11.01 31.50 -14.45
N ASP A 211 -10.97 32.01 -15.67
CA ASP A 211 -11.64 31.34 -16.80
C ASP A 211 -10.75 30.19 -17.31
N ILE A 212 -11.31 28.99 -17.43
CA ILE A 212 -10.62 27.81 -17.94
C ILE A 212 -10.69 27.85 -19.46
N LEU A 213 -9.54 28.07 -20.09
CA LEU A 213 -9.41 28.15 -21.54
C LEU A 213 -9.14 26.78 -22.17
N GLY A 214 -8.51 25.87 -21.41
CA GLY A 214 -8.26 24.50 -21.84
C GLY A 214 -7.82 23.61 -20.71
N LEU A 215 -8.17 22.32 -20.82
CA LEU A 215 -7.78 21.28 -19.88
C LEU A 215 -7.24 20.08 -20.65
N HIS A 216 -5.97 19.77 -20.44
CA HIS A 216 -5.40 18.51 -20.88
C HIS A 216 -5.41 17.55 -19.69
N GLU A 217 -6.41 16.68 -19.67
CA GLU A 217 -6.59 15.67 -18.64
C GLU A 217 -5.35 14.79 -18.45
N PHE A 218 -5.28 14.11 -17.30
CA PHE A 218 -4.19 13.19 -17.02
C PHE A 218 -4.16 12.05 -18.05
N ASP A 219 -3.00 11.83 -18.67
CA ASP A 219 -2.77 10.75 -19.62
C ASP A 219 -1.65 9.86 -19.09
N SER A 220 -1.87 8.53 -19.12
CA SER A 220 -0.93 7.56 -18.55
C SER A 220 0.40 7.48 -19.31
N ASP A 221 0.43 7.82 -20.60
CA ASP A 221 1.66 7.90 -21.40
C ASP A 221 2.42 9.19 -21.06
N ARG A 222 1.71 10.32 -20.91
CA ARG A 222 2.34 11.60 -20.53
C ARG A 222 2.71 11.70 -19.05
N LYS A 223 2.02 10.96 -18.17
CA LYS A 223 2.16 11.01 -16.70
C LYS A 223 2.02 12.42 -16.09
N ARG A 224 1.17 13.27 -16.69
CA ARG A 224 0.93 14.65 -16.24
C ARG A 224 -0.43 15.18 -16.73
N MET A 225 -0.89 16.24 -16.07
CA MET A 225 -2.10 17.02 -16.38
C MET A 225 -1.71 18.49 -16.53
N SER A 226 -2.38 19.21 -17.43
CA SER A 226 -2.20 20.65 -17.56
C SER A 226 -3.52 21.40 -17.73
N VAL A 227 -3.57 22.62 -17.22
CA VAL A 227 -4.71 23.54 -17.37
C VAL A 227 -4.21 24.90 -17.83
N ILE A 228 -4.93 25.52 -18.74
CA ILE A 228 -4.68 26.89 -19.19
C ILE A 228 -5.80 27.75 -18.65
N VAL A 229 -5.43 28.77 -17.88
CA VAL A 229 -6.36 29.67 -17.22
C VAL A 229 -6.10 31.13 -17.62
N SER A 230 -7.17 31.90 -17.76
CA SER A 230 -7.11 33.35 -17.78
C SER A 230 -7.24 33.87 -16.35
N CYS A 231 -6.23 34.59 -15.88
CA CYS A 231 -6.27 35.26 -14.58
C CYS A 231 -7.14 36.53 -14.65
N PRO A 232 -7.58 37.07 -13.48
CA PRO A 232 -8.37 38.32 -13.42
C PRO A 232 -7.67 39.52 -14.07
N ASP A 233 -6.34 39.52 -14.10
CA ASP A 233 -5.48 40.54 -14.73
C ASP A 233 -5.35 40.36 -16.26
N LYS A 234 -6.08 39.41 -16.86
CA LYS A 234 -6.03 39.00 -18.27
C LYS A 234 -4.72 38.35 -18.71
N THR A 235 -3.84 37.98 -17.78
CA THR A 235 -2.70 37.13 -18.10
C THR A 235 -3.16 35.69 -18.32
N VAL A 236 -2.53 35.00 -19.27
CA VAL A 236 -2.83 33.60 -19.56
C VAL A 236 -1.71 32.74 -19.00
N LYS A 237 -2.05 31.86 -18.06
CA LYS A 237 -1.09 30.98 -17.38
C LYS A 237 -1.41 29.52 -17.70
N LEU A 238 -0.36 28.77 -18.02
CA LEU A 238 -0.38 27.31 -18.12
C LEU A 238 0.14 26.74 -16.80
N TYR A 239 -0.69 25.99 -16.08
CA TYR A 239 -0.26 25.18 -14.95
C TYR A 239 -0.12 23.73 -15.38
N VAL A 240 0.95 23.08 -14.93
CA VAL A 240 1.23 21.67 -15.23
C VAL A 240 1.63 20.95 -13.95
N LYS A 241 1.01 19.81 -13.68
CA LYS A 241 1.39 18.91 -12.58
C LYS A 241 1.61 17.50 -13.10
N GLY A 242 2.63 16.80 -12.61
CA GLY A 242 2.91 15.44 -13.06
C GLY A 242 4.03 14.74 -12.30
N ALA A 243 4.39 13.55 -12.78
CA ALA A 243 5.51 12.79 -12.24
C ALA A 243 6.85 13.52 -12.48
N ASP A 244 7.78 13.36 -11.54
CA ASP A 244 9.15 13.85 -11.57
C ASP A 244 9.84 13.63 -12.93
N SER A 245 9.91 12.38 -13.41
CA SER A 245 10.54 11.97 -14.66
C SER A 245 9.95 12.65 -15.90
N SER A 246 8.64 12.93 -15.89
CA SER A 246 7.94 13.58 -17.00
C SER A 246 8.14 15.10 -16.97
N MET A 247 8.09 15.70 -15.78
CA MET A 247 8.20 17.15 -15.59
C MET A 247 9.63 17.65 -15.83
N PHE A 248 10.66 16.92 -15.37
CA PHE A 248 12.05 17.32 -15.61
C PHE A 248 12.48 17.27 -17.08
N GLY A 249 11.70 16.60 -17.95
CA GLY A 249 11.90 16.62 -19.40
C GLY A 249 11.42 17.91 -20.09
N ILE A 250 10.50 18.65 -19.47
CA ILE A 250 9.83 19.83 -20.07
C ILE A 250 10.16 21.14 -19.36
N ILE A 251 10.81 21.09 -18.21
CA ILE A 251 11.28 22.25 -17.44
C ILE A 251 12.46 22.94 -18.14
N ASN A 252 12.48 24.27 -18.09
CA ASN A 252 13.59 25.05 -18.62
C ASN A 252 14.82 25.01 -17.69
N LYS A 253 15.71 24.05 -17.91
CA LYS A 253 16.92 23.85 -17.10
C LYS A 253 17.92 25.02 -17.13
N SER A 254 17.83 25.92 -18.11
CA SER A 254 18.84 26.97 -18.33
C SER A 254 18.72 28.18 -17.41
N LEU A 255 17.51 28.47 -16.90
CA LEU A 255 17.24 29.66 -16.08
C LEU A 255 17.24 29.38 -14.57
N GLU A 256 17.04 28.12 -14.14
CA GLU A 256 16.71 27.77 -12.74
C GLU A 256 17.51 26.55 -12.23
N LEU A 257 18.78 26.42 -12.64
CA LEU A 257 19.58 25.21 -12.39
C LEU A 257 19.70 24.86 -10.88
N ASP A 258 19.87 25.87 -10.02
CA ASP A 258 20.04 25.66 -8.58
C ASP A 258 18.73 25.20 -7.90
N ASN A 259 17.60 25.83 -8.25
CA ASN A 259 16.28 25.46 -7.73
C ASN A 259 15.86 24.05 -8.19
N VAL A 260 16.14 23.71 -9.45
CA VAL A 260 15.87 22.39 -10.01
C VAL A 260 16.68 21.33 -9.27
N ARG A 261 17.98 21.55 -9.04
CA ARG A 261 18.84 20.60 -8.29
C ARG A 261 18.41 20.44 -6.84
N ALA A 262 18.08 21.54 -6.16
CA ALA A 262 17.58 21.49 -4.79
C ALA A 262 16.26 20.70 -4.71
N THR A 263 15.32 20.97 -5.62
CA THR A 263 14.03 20.27 -5.68
C THR A 263 14.21 18.78 -6.02
N GLU A 264 15.14 18.44 -6.90
CA GLU A 264 15.49 17.04 -7.23
C GLU A 264 16.04 16.29 -6.00
N ALA A 265 16.91 16.92 -5.21
CA ALA A 265 17.40 16.36 -3.95
C ALA A 265 16.26 16.14 -2.94
N HIS A 266 15.32 17.07 -2.83
CA HIS A 266 14.15 16.94 -1.95
C HIS A 266 13.19 15.85 -2.43
N LEU A 267 12.95 15.72 -3.73
CA LEU A 267 12.15 14.64 -4.31
C LEU A 267 12.74 13.26 -3.99
N HIS A 268 14.06 13.11 -4.09
CA HIS A 268 14.73 11.87 -3.70
C HIS A 268 14.54 11.56 -2.21
N LYS A 269 14.62 12.57 -1.34
CA LYS A 269 14.33 12.44 0.09
C LYS A 269 12.88 12.01 0.32
N TYR A 270 11.90 12.64 -0.33
CA TYR A 270 10.48 12.29 -0.18
C TYR A 270 10.18 10.88 -0.67
N SER A 271 10.75 10.48 -1.81
CA SER A 271 10.62 9.13 -2.34
C SER A 271 11.21 8.08 -1.40
N SER A 272 12.35 8.38 -0.75
CA SER A 272 12.96 7.48 0.24
C SER A 272 12.13 7.30 1.52
N LEU A 273 11.24 8.26 1.82
CA LEU A 273 10.25 8.17 2.90
C LEU A 273 8.96 7.46 2.47
N GLY A 274 8.87 7.01 1.20
CA GLY A 274 7.67 6.38 0.65
C GLY A 274 6.55 7.36 0.34
N LEU A 275 6.85 8.66 0.21
CA LEU A 275 5.87 9.66 -0.23
C LEU A 275 5.72 9.63 -1.75
N ARG A 276 4.49 9.75 -2.23
CA ARG A 276 4.20 9.97 -3.64
C ARG A 276 4.53 11.41 -3.98
N THR A 277 5.46 11.59 -4.91
CA THR A 277 5.92 12.91 -5.30
C THR A 277 5.30 13.40 -6.59
N LEU A 278 4.85 14.66 -6.60
CA LEU A 278 4.38 15.34 -7.82
C LEU A 278 5.12 16.66 -7.98
N VAL A 279 5.53 16.97 -9.22
CA VAL A 279 6.18 18.22 -9.58
C VAL A 279 5.16 19.14 -10.22
N VAL A 280 5.17 20.40 -9.82
CA VAL A 280 4.27 21.45 -10.29
C VAL A 280 5.09 22.54 -10.96
N GLY A 281 4.64 22.96 -12.13
CA GLY A 281 5.25 24.04 -12.89
C GLY A 281 4.23 24.96 -13.52
N MET A 282 4.69 26.14 -13.90
CA MET A 282 3.89 27.17 -14.54
C MET A 282 4.61 27.76 -15.74
N ARG A 283 3.85 28.25 -16.71
CA ARG A 283 4.36 29.07 -17.81
C ARG A 283 3.36 30.14 -18.19
N GLU A 284 3.80 31.39 -18.25
CA GLU A 284 3.01 32.47 -18.83
C GLU A 284 3.01 32.36 -20.36
N LEU A 285 1.82 32.41 -20.97
CA LEU A 285 1.65 32.36 -22.41
C LEU A 285 1.51 33.78 -22.96
N SER A 286 2.31 34.09 -23.98
CA SER A 286 2.07 35.30 -24.76
C SER A 286 0.81 35.14 -25.61
N GLN A 287 0.08 36.24 -25.80
CA GLN A 287 -1.15 36.28 -26.58
C GLN A 287 -1.07 35.59 -27.97
N PRO A 288 -0.02 35.79 -28.80
CA PRO A 288 0.06 35.09 -30.09
C PRO A 288 0.24 33.57 -29.95
N LYS A 289 1.00 33.10 -28.95
CA LYS A 289 1.15 31.65 -28.70
C LYS A 289 -0.14 31.04 -28.19
N PHE A 290 -0.90 31.79 -27.39
CA PHE A 290 -2.20 31.37 -26.91
C PHE A 290 -3.22 31.24 -28.06
N GLU A 291 -3.31 32.23 -28.94
CA GLU A 291 -4.20 32.19 -30.11
C GLU A 291 -3.89 31.01 -31.05
N GLU A 292 -2.59 30.76 -31.31
CA GLU A 292 -2.14 29.60 -32.09
C GLU A 292 -2.57 28.28 -31.44
N TRP A 293 -2.36 28.15 -30.13
CA TRP A 293 -2.76 26.97 -29.37
C TRP A 293 -4.28 26.79 -29.37
N GLN A 294 -5.06 27.86 -29.16
CA GLN A 294 -6.52 27.81 -29.09
C GLN A 294 -7.12 27.34 -30.41
N LEU A 295 -6.67 27.87 -31.54
CA LEU A 295 -7.08 27.43 -32.87
C LEU A 295 -6.78 25.93 -33.09
N ALA A 296 -5.59 25.48 -32.70
CA ALA A 296 -5.22 24.07 -32.81
C ALA A 296 -6.08 23.19 -31.89
N TYR A 297 -6.34 23.64 -30.66
CA TYR A 297 -7.10 22.92 -29.66
C TYR A 297 -8.58 22.76 -30.04
N GLU A 298 -9.22 23.81 -30.54
CA GLU A 298 -10.60 23.74 -31.06
C GLU A 298 -10.70 22.78 -32.26
N LYS A 299 -9.74 22.86 -33.18
CA LYS A 299 -9.66 21.94 -34.34
C LYS A 299 -9.48 20.49 -33.91
N ALA A 300 -8.64 20.21 -32.92
CA ALA A 300 -8.47 18.85 -32.40
C ALA A 300 -9.66 18.37 -31.58
N SER A 301 -10.30 19.25 -30.81
CA SER A 301 -11.46 18.91 -29.97
C SER A 301 -12.68 18.52 -30.81
N THR A 302 -12.85 19.15 -31.98
CA THR A 302 -13.91 18.86 -32.94
C THR A 302 -13.58 17.70 -33.90
N ALA A 303 -12.36 17.14 -33.87
CA ALA A 303 -11.94 16.08 -34.76
C ALA A 303 -12.66 14.75 -34.47
N VAL A 304 -13.26 14.14 -35.50
CA VAL A 304 -14.00 12.87 -35.39
C VAL A 304 -13.06 11.65 -35.30
N LEU A 305 -11.93 11.70 -36.01
CA LEU A 305 -10.94 10.61 -36.06
C LEU A 305 -9.63 11.05 -35.38
N GLY A 306 -9.07 10.19 -34.54
CA GLY A 306 -7.75 10.42 -33.95
C GLY A 306 -7.69 11.54 -32.90
N ARG A 307 -8.82 11.98 -32.35
CA ARG A 307 -8.94 13.08 -31.36
C ARG A 307 -7.91 12.98 -30.23
N GLY A 308 -7.77 11.80 -29.61
CA GLY A 308 -6.84 11.59 -28.49
C GLY A 308 -5.38 11.88 -28.86
N ASN A 309 -4.93 11.41 -30.04
CA ASN A 309 -3.56 11.64 -30.51
C ASN A 309 -3.30 13.10 -30.87
N LEU A 310 -4.30 13.78 -31.44
CA LEU A 310 -4.21 15.22 -31.77
C LEU A 310 -4.17 16.08 -30.50
N LEU A 311 -5.03 15.82 -29.52
CA LEU A 311 -4.99 16.53 -28.23
C LEU A 311 -3.66 16.29 -27.52
N ARG A 312 -3.13 15.07 -27.58
CA ARG A 312 -1.82 14.72 -27.01
C ARG A 312 -0.67 15.49 -27.67
N SER A 313 -0.67 15.62 -28.99
CA SER A 313 0.38 16.39 -29.68
C SER A 313 0.30 17.88 -29.39
N ILE A 314 -0.92 18.43 -29.31
CA ILE A 314 -1.14 19.84 -28.92
C ILE A 314 -0.71 20.10 -27.48
N ALA A 315 -1.01 19.18 -26.57
CA ALA A 315 -0.53 19.24 -25.18
C ALA A 315 1.00 19.27 -25.14
N ALA A 316 1.68 18.37 -25.86
CA ALA A 316 3.15 18.33 -25.90
C ALA A 316 3.78 19.62 -26.46
N ASN A 317 3.12 20.27 -27.44
CA ASN A 317 3.61 21.53 -28.01
C ASN A 317 3.53 22.69 -27.01
N VAL A 318 2.46 22.74 -26.21
CA VAL A 318 2.29 23.79 -25.19
C VAL A 318 3.06 23.48 -23.90
N GLU A 319 3.27 22.22 -23.56
CA GLU A 319 4.01 21.76 -22.37
C GLU A 319 5.54 21.79 -22.58
N CYS A 320 6.13 22.96 -22.85
CA CYS A 320 7.58 23.11 -23.02
C CYS A 320 8.11 24.38 -22.33
N ASN A 321 9.38 24.41 -21.94
CA ASN A 321 9.99 25.57 -21.26
C ASN A 321 9.19 26.05 -20.03
N ILE A 322 8.77 25.10 -19.20
CA ILE A 322 8.00 25.38 -17.98
C ILE A 322 8.95 25.82 -16.86
N HIS A 323 8.52 26.80 -16.07
CA HIS A 323 9.18 27.20 -14.82
C HIS A 323 8.74 26.29 -13.69
N ILE A 324 9.69 25.81 -12.88
CA ILE A 324 9.35 24.93 -11.76
C ILE A 324 8.87 25.79 -10.59
N LEU A 325 7.65 25.54 -10.11
CA LEU A 325 7.13 26.18 -8.89
C LEU A 325 7.60 25.38 -7.67
N GLY A 326 7.52 24.05 -7.77
CA GLY A 326 7.93 23.17 -6.68
C GLY A 326 7.52 21.72 -6.86
N ALA A 327 7.57 20.98 -5.76
CA ALA A 327 7.13 19.61 -5.66
C ALA A 327 6.31 19.38 -4.39
N SER A 328 5.37 18.45 -4.42
CA SER A 328 4.61 17.99 -3.26
C SER A 328 4.97 16.54 -2.92
N GLY A 329 4.84 16.20 -1.63
CA GLY A 329 4.89 14.83 -1.11
C GLY A 329 3.56 14.47 -0.46
N ILE A 330 2.90 13.46 -1.00
CA ILE A 330 1.61 12.93 -0.53
C ILE A 330 1.85 11.55 0.06
N GLU A 331 1.36 11.31 1.27
CA GLU A 331 1.40 10.01 1.93
C GLU A 331 0.09 9.25 1.66
N ASP A 332 0.22 8.00 1.22
CA ASP A 332 -0.88 7.04 1.24
C ASP A 332 -0.86 6.38 2.62
N LYS A 333 -1.74 6.88 3.50
CA LYS A 333 -1.68 6.60 4.94
C LYS A 333 -1.80 5.11 5.22
N LEU A 334 -0.80 4.57 5.90
CA LEU A 334 -0.84 3.21 6.42
C LEU A 334 -1.83 3.09 7.58
N GLN A 335 -2.38 1.89 7.78
CA GLN A 335 -3.12 1.61 9.01
C GLN A 335 -2.18 1.72 10.23
N ASP A 336 -2.76 2.03 11.39
CA ASP A 336 -2.02 2.13 12.64
C ASP A 336 -1.22 0.86 12.95
N GLY A 337 0.07 1.03 13.23
CA GLY A 337 0.96 -0.04 13.66
C GLY A 337 1.43 -0.99 12.56
N VAL A 338 1.16 -0.72 11.27
CA VAL A 338 1.59 -1.57 10.15
C VAL A 338 3.12 -1.73 10.06
N PRO A 339 3.94 -0.66 10.10
CA PRO A 339 5.39 -0.80 10.04
C PRO A 339 5.96 -1.66 11.17
N GLU A 340 5.50 -1.43 12.40
CA GLU A 340 5.90 -2.16 13.60
C GLU A 340 5.46 -3.63 13.53
N ALA A 341 4.28 -3.89 12.97
CA ALA A 341 3.76 -5.24 12.78
C ALA A 341 4.58 -6.02 11.76
N ILE A 342 4.87 -5.45 10.59
CA ILE A 342 5.70 -6.10 9.57
C ILE A 342 7.10 -6.37 10.12
N GLU A 343 7.70 -5.42 10.84
CA GLU A 343 9.00 -5.60 11.47
C GLU A 343 8.98 -6.77 12.48
N SER A 344 7.95 -6.85 13.33
CA SER A 344 7.77 -7.94 14.30
C SER A 344 7.62 -9.31 13.62
N LEU A 345 6.82 -9.38 12.55
CA LEU A 345 6.64 -10.62 11.77
C LEU A 345 7.94 -11.05 11.09
N ARG A 346 8.72 -10.10 10.55
CA ARG A 346 10.03 -10.39 9.94
C ARG A 346 11.05 -10.85 10.98
N GLN A 347 11.08 -10.25 12.16
CA GLN A 347 11.93 -10.69 13.28
C GLN A 347 11.56 -12.10 13.75
N ALA A 348 10.27 -12.49 13.66
CA ALA A 348 9.80 -13.85 13.91
C ALA A 348 10.15 -14.86 12.80
N GLY A 349 10.83 -14.42 11.73
CA GLY A 349 11.27 -15.28 10.62
C GLY A 349 10.21 -15.51 9.53
N MET A 350 9.11 -14.74 9.55
CA MET A 350 8.08 -14.80 8.52
C MET A 350 8.45 -13.93 7.31
N LYS A 351 8.10 -14.40 6.11
CA LYS A 351 8.27 -13.67 4.86
C LYS A 351 6.95 -12.99 4.50
N VAL A 352 6.96 -11.66 4.45
CA VAL A 352 5.79 -10.85 4.10
C VAL A 352 5.89 -10.41 2.64
N TRP A 353 4.93 -10.84 1.83
CA TRP A 353 4.85 -10.56 0.39
C TRP A 353 3.61 -9.71 0.11
N ILE A 354 3.76 -8.67 -0.71
CA ILE A 354 2.63 -7.79 -1.07
C ILE A 354 2.17 -8.11 -2.49
N LEU A 355 0.89 -8.45 -2.66
CA LEU A 355 0.27 -8.76 -3.93
C LEU A 355 -0.81 -7.72 -4.24
N THR A 356 -0.50 -6.73 -5.07
CA THR A 356 -1.41 -5.59 -5.32
C THR A 356 -1.82 -5.44 -6.78
N GLY A 357 -3.03 -4.93 -7.00
CA GLY A 357 -3.53 -4.48 -8.30
C GLY A 357 -2.98 -3.11 -8.71
N ASP A 358 -2.29 -2.40 -7.81
CA ASP A 358 -1.79 -1.05 -8.06
C ASP A 358 -0.57 -1.03 -8.99
N LYS A 359 -0.23 0.19 -9.44
CA LYS A 359 0.99 0.44 -10.22
C LYS A 359 2.23 0.16 -9.39
N GLN A 360 3.32 -0.19 -10.08
CA GLN A 360 4.58 -0.55 -9.45
C GLN A 360 5.16 0.59 -8.60
N GLU A 361 5.08 1.83 -9.07
CA GLU A 361 5.61 2.98 -8.34
C GLU A 361 4.92 3.14 -6.98
N THR A 362 3.59 2.95 -6.94
CA THR A 362 2.79 2.96 -5.71
C THR A 362 3.17 1.83 -4.76
N ALA A 363 3.32 0.60 -5.29
CA ALA A 363 3.68 -0.56 -4.48
C ALA A 363 5.07 -0.40 -3.84
N ILE A 364 6.04 0.16 -4.58
CA ILE A 364 7.37 0.47 -4.06
C ILE A 364 7.30 1.54 -2.98
N SER A 365 6.52 2.61 -3.21
CA SER A 365 6.29 3.69 -2.24
C SER A 365 5.79 3.15 -0.91
N ILE A 366 4.72 2.32 -0.95
CA ILE A 366 4.18 1.65 0.24
C ILE A 366 5.20 0.69 0.85
N GLY A 367 5.95 -0.04 0.03
CA GLY A 367 7.03 -0.92 0.49
C GLY A 367 8.05 -0.18 1.35
N TYR A 368 8.41 1.06 1.00
CA TYR A 368 9.27 1.91 1.83
C TYR A 368 8.55 2.45 3.07
N SER A 369 7.31 2.94 2.93
CA SER A 369 6.52 3.47 4.07
C SER A 369 6.34 2.42 5.17
N CYS A 370 6.10 1.16 4.80
CA CYS A 370 5.90 0.06 5.74
C CYS A 370 7.21 -0.61 6.19
N LYS A 371 8.37 -0.05 5.80
CA LYS A 371 9.73 -0.56 6.07
C LYS A 371 9.97 -1.99 5.59
N LEU A 372 9.16 -2.45 4.64
CA LEU A 372 9.35 -3.73 3.99
C LEU A 372 10.56 -3.65 3.04
N LEU A 373 10.63 -2.57 2.25
CA LEU A 373 11.81 -2.19 1.48
C LEU A 373 12.71 -1.26 2.28
N THR A 374 14.03 -1.44 2.12
CA THR A 374 15.06 -0.57 2.71
C THR A 374 16.08 -0.21 1.63
N ASN A 375 16.79 0.90 1.80
CA ASN A 375 17.78 1.37 0.81
C ASN A 375 18.96 0.40 0.63
N ASP A 376 19.21 -0.46 1.61
CA ASP A 376 20.28 -1.47 1.57
C ASP A 376 19.90 -2.73 0.77
N MET A 377 18.61 -2.86 0.40
CA MET A 377 18.13 -3.99 -0.38
C MET A 377 18.43 -3.82 -1.86
N ARG A 378 18.94 -4.87 -2.50
CA ARG A 378 19.06 -4.91 -3.95
C ARG A 378 17.74 -5.38 -4.56
N GLN A 379 17.19 -4.55 -5.43
CA GLN A 379 15.93 -4.81 -6.10
C GLN A 379 16.15 -5.56 -7.42
N ILE A 380 15.43 -6.66 -7.60
CA ILE A 380 15.33 -7.40 -8.85
C ILE A 380 13.97 -7.07 -9.46
N VAL A 381 13.95 -6.33 -10.57
CA VAL A 381 12.71 -5.93 -11.24
C VAL A 381 12.51 -6.80 -12.48
N ILE A 382 11.34 -7.42 -12.60
CA ILE A 382 10.93 -8.24 -13.75
C ILE A 382 9.69 -7.61 -14.38
N ASN A 383 9.92 -6.86 -15.46
CA ASN A 383 8.89 -6.19 -16.25
C ASN A 383 9.08 -6.54 -17.73
N ASN A 384 8.37 -7.56 -18.22
CA ASN A 384 8.54 -8.12 -19.54
C ASN A 384 7.20 -8.33 -20.24
N ASN A 385 7.22 -8.27 -21.58
CA ASN A 385 6.05 -8.42 -22.43
C ASN A 385 6.10 -9.65 -23.34
N SER A 386 7.09 -10.53 -23.15
CA SER A 386 7.25 -11.76 -23.92
C SER A 386 7.80 -12.89 -23.05
N LYS A 387 7.50 -14.13 -23.45
CA LYS A 387 7.94 -15.34 -22.74
C LYS A 387 9.46 -15.47 -22.74
N GLU A 388 10.12 -15.17 -23.86
CA GLU A 388 11.58 -15.26 -23.98
C GLU A 388 12.28 -14.22 -23.11
N SER A 389 11.74 -12.99 -23.04
CA SER A 389 12.30 -11.93 -22.19
C SER A 389 12.11 -12.22 -20.71
N CYS A 390 10.96 -12.80 -20.33
CA CYS A 390 10.71 -13.28 -18.97
C CYS A 390 11.73 -14.35 -18.57
N LYS A 391 11.96 -15.35 -19.44
CA LYS A 391 12.93 -16.43 -19.18
C LYS A 391 14.33 -15.88 -18.95
N LYS A 392 14.82 -15.01 -19.84
CA LYS A 392 16.14 -14.40 -19.70
C LYS A 392 16.28 -13.60 -18.39
N SER A 393 15.24 -12.83 -18.05
CA SER A 393 15.24 -12.04 -16.81
C SER A 393 15.24 -12.90 -15.55
N LEU A 394 14.56 -14.05 -15.57
CA LEU A 394 14.57 -15.04 -14.49
C LEU A 394 15.92 -15.75 -14.38
N GLU A 395 16.54 -16.14 -15.50
CA GLU A 395 17.88 -16.71 -15.52
C GLU A 395 18.91 -15.73 -14.93
N GLU A 396 18.84 -14.45 -15.30
CA GLU A 396 19.67 -13.39 -14.73
C GLU A 396 19.38 -13.16 -13.24
N ALA A 397 18.11 -13.21 -12.83
CA ALA A 397 17.73 -13.12 -11.41
C ALA A 397 18.31 -14.27 -10.60
N LEU A 398 18.23 -15.50 -11.10
CA LEU A 398 18.81 -16.69 -10.47
C LEU A 398 20.33 -16.60 -10.35
N ALA A 399 21.01 -16.05 -11.37
CA ALA A 399 22.45 -15.82 -11.31
C ALA A 399 22.81 -14.83 -10.18
N ARG A 400 22.09 -13.70 -10.10
CA ARG A 400 22.27 -12.71 -9.01
C ARG A 400 22.04 -13.31 -7.63
N THR A 401 21.03 -14.17 -7.49
CA THR A 401 20.76 -14.87 -6.23
C THR A 401 21.87 -15.84 -5.84
N LYS A 402 22.45 -16.55 -6.82
CA LYS A 402 23.59 -17.45 -6.58
C LYS A 402 24.85 -16.69 -6.17
N GLU A 403 25.15 -15.56 -6.81
CA GLU A 403 26.26 -14.68 -6.42
C GLU A 403 26.10 -14.18 -4.98
N HIS A 404 24.87 -13.83 -4.59
CA HIS A 404 24.56 -13.42 -3.23
C HIS A 404 24.83 -14.53 -2.20
N ARG A 405 24.41 -15.78 -2.47
CA ARG A 405 24.69 -16.93 -1.59
C ARG A 405 26.20 -17.21 -1.44
N VAL A 406 26.99 -17.03 -2.49
CA VAL A 406 28.44 -17.23 -2.44
C VAL A 406 29.13 -16.14 -1.59
N ALA A 407 28.68 -14.89 -1.69
CA ALA A 407 29.19 -13.81 -0.85
C ALA A 407 28.90 -14.03 0.65
N SER A 408 27.74 -14.62 0.98
CA SER A 408 27.34 -14.89 2.37
C SER A 408 28.03 -16.12 3.00
N SER A 409 28.61 -17.02 2.20
CA SER A 409 29.21 -18.28 2.67
C SER A 409 30.72 -18.24 2.90
N ILE A 410 31.39 -17.11 2.61
CA ILE A 410 32.84 -16.91 2.87
C ILE A 410 33.12 -16.48 4.34
N GLY A 411 32.09 -16.28 5.16
CA GLY A 411 32.21 -15.96 6.59
C GLY A 411 32.19 -17.18 7.51
N SER A 412 33.38 -17.58 7.99
CA SER A 412 33.72 -18.38 9.21
C SER A 412 32.93 -19.68 9.56
N PRO A 413 33.61 -20.81 9.85
CA PRO A 413 32.99 -22.09 10.23
C PRO A 413 32.55 -22.20 11.71
N TYR A 414 32.35 -21.10 12.44
CA TYR A 414 31.91 -21.14 13.85
C TYR A 414 30.55 -20.43 14.06
N PRO A 415 29.56 -21.07 14.72
CA PRO A 415 28.30 -20.43 15.07
C PRO A 415 28.51 -19.51 16.27
N VAL A 416 28.77 -18.23 16.01
CA VAL A 416 28.75 -17.18 17.03
C VAL A 416 27.38 -16.53 17.03
N LEU A 417 26.84 -16.31 18.22
CA LEU A 417 25.58 -15.63 18.50
C LEU A 417 25.34 -14.42 17.57
N ALA A 418 24.10 -14.33 17.11
CA ALA A 418 23.57 -13.31 16.22
C ALA A 418 24.12 -11.90 16.52
N SER A 419 25.04 -11.45 15.68
CA SER A 419 25.31 -10.04 15.43
C SER A 419 25.28 -9.84 13.91
N GLU A 420 24.25 -9.11 13.46
CA GLU A 420 23.98 -8.58 12.13
C GLU A 420 25.07 -8.85 11.08
N SER A 421 24.94 -9.96 10.36
CA SER A 421 25.68 -10.19 9.12
C SER A 421 25.14 -9.24 8.06
N SER A 422 25.96 -8.26 7.66
CA SER A 422 25.73 -7.29 6.58
C SER A 422 25.71 -7.96 5.19
N GLY A 423 24.78 -8.90 4.98
CA GLY A 423 24.45 -9.43 3.66
C GLY A 423 23.42 -8.51 3.01
N THR A 424 23.68 -8.03 1.80
CA THR A 424 22.71 -7.23 1.03
C THR A 424 21.44 -8.03 0.76
N VAL A 425 20.37 -7.71 1.46
CA VAL A 425 19.07 -8.39 1.33
C VAL A 425 18.49 -8.19 -0.09
N LEU A 426 17.87 -9.22 -0.65
CA LEU A 426 17.25 -9.17 -1.98
C LEU A 426 15.74 -8.92 -1.89
N ALA A 427 15.23 -8.02 -2.73
CA ALA A 427 13.81 -7.78 -2.94
C ALA A 427 13.43 -8.05 -4.40
N LEU A 428 12.34 -8.78 -4.64
CA LEU A 428 11.83 -9.09 -5.97
C LEU A 428 10.59 -8.23 -6.27
N ILE A 429 10.57 -7.58 -7.44
CA ILE A 429 9.44 -6.79 -7.93
C ILE A 429 9.03 -7.38 -9.28
N VAL A 430 7.78 -7.82 -9.41
CA VAL A 430 7.25 -8.44 -10.64
C VAL A 430 5.93 -7.80 -11.03
N ASP A 431 5.73 -7.53 -12.32
CA ASP A 431 4.46 -7.05 -12.82
C ASP A 431 3.49 -8.17 -13.26
N GLY A 432 2.19 -7.86 -13.25
CA GLY A 432 1.13 -8.78 -13.65
C GLY A 432 1.28 -9.30 -15.08
N ASN A 433 1.82 -8.51 -16.00
CA ASN A 433 2.04 -8.93 -17.39
C ASN A 433 3.11 -10.03 -17.47
N SER A 434 4.25 -9.89 -16.76
CA SER A 434 5.24 -10.96 -16.69
C SER A 434 4.66 -12.21 -16.04
N LEU A 435 3.83 -12.05 -15.01
CA LEU A 435 3.21 -13.17 -14.31
C LEU A 435 2.29 -14.01 -15.20
N VAL A 436 1.63 -13.43 -16.22
CA VAL A 436 0.85 -14.21 -17.20
C VAL A 436 1.75 -15.25 -17.88
N TYR A 437 2.90 -14.83 -18.41
CA TYR A 437 3.82 -15.73 -19.11
C TYR A 437 4.53 -16.70 -18.17
N ILE A 438 4.79 -16.29 -16.93
CA ILE A 438 5.53 -17.10 -15.96
C ILE A 438 4.63 -18.19 -15.35
N LEU A 439 3.40 -17.85 -14.97
CA LEU A 439 2.48 -18.79 -14.32
C LEU A 439 1.90 -19.82 -15.31
N ASP A 440 1.81 -19.55 -16.61
CA ASP A 440 1.29 -20.53 -17.57
C ASP A 440 2.38 -21.45 -18.17
N THR A 441 3.61 -21.42 -17.64
CA THR A 441 4.75 -22.12 -18.26
C THR A 441 5.67 -22.80 -17.25
N GLU A 442 6.67 -23.54 -17.76
CA GLU A 442 7.72 -24.18 -16.96
C GLU A 442 8.56 -23.17 -16.14
N LEU A 443 8.46 -21.87 -16.43
CA LEU A 443 9.15 -20.79 -15.72
C LEU A 443 8.68 -20.62 -14.26
N GLN A 444 7.55 -21.21 -13.87
CA GLN A 444 7.07 -21.24 -12.49
C GLN A 444 8.15 -21.72 -11.50
N GLU A 445 8.95 -22.72 -11.88
CA GLU A 445 9.99 -23.28 -11.00
C GLU A 445 11.15 -22.29 -10.80
N GLU A 446 11.51 -21.54 -11.84
CA GLU A 446 12.53 -20.51 -11.76
C GLU A 446 12.08 -19.35 -10.88
N LEU A 447 10.84 -18.88 -11.07
CA LEU A 447 10.25 -17.84 -10.22
C LEU A 447 10.20 -18.27 -8.75
N PHE A 448 9.78 -19.52 -8.49
CA PHE A 448 9.76 -20.08 -7.14
C PHE A 448 11.14 -20.01 -6.47
N LYS A 449 12.20 -20.43 -7.19
CA LYS A 449 13.59 -20.38 -6.71
C LYS A 449 14.08 -18.96 -6.45
N VAL A 450 13.72 -17.99 -7.28
CA VAL A 450 14.09 -16.57 -7.05
C VAL A 450 13.32 -16.02 -5.85
N ALA A 451 12.00 -16.20 -5.82
CA ALA A 451 11.11 -15.63 -4.82
C ALA A 451 11.38 -16.17 -3.41
N THR A 452 11.71 -17.47 -3.27
CA THR A 452 12.05 -18.08 -1.98
C THR A 452 13.37 -17.57 -1.41
N GLU A 453 14.29 -17.08 -2.24
CA GLU A 453 15.57 -16.50 -1.79
C GLU A 453 15.46 -15.02 -1.46
N CYS A 454 14.52 -14.32 -2.09
CA CYS A 454 14.23 -12.94 -1.75
C CYS A 454 13.56 -12.86 -0.36
N SER A 455 13.96 -11.87 0.44
CA SER A 455 13.31 -11.62 1.73
C SER A 455 11.97 -10.94 1.56
N VAL A 456 11.80 -10.19 0.46
CA VAL A 456 10.59 -9.43 0.13
C VAL A 456 10.23 -9.70 -1.32
N VAL A 457 8.93 -9.90 -1.56
CA VAL A 457 8.37 -9.97 -2.91
C VAL A 457 7.22 -8.99 -3.02
N LEU A 458 7.26 -8.14 -4.05
CA LEU A 458 6.21 -7.20 -4.42
C LEU A 458 5.70 -7.57 -5.81
N CYS A 459 4.42 -7.91 -5.90
CA CYS A 459 3.76 -8.14 -7.18
C CYS A 459 2.78 -7.01 -7.47
N CYS A 460 2.93 -6.38 -8.64
CA CYS A 460 2.20 -5.17 -9.02
C CYS A 460 1.28 -5.43 -10.20
N ARG A 461 0.16 -4.70 -10.31
CA ARG A 461 -0.87 -4.89 -11.36
C ARG A 461 -1.36 -6.33 -11.49
N VAL A 462 -1.51 -7.02 -10.36
CA VAL A 462 -1.87 -8.44 -10.31
C VAL A 462 -3.39 -8.60 -10.29
N ALA A 463 -3.93 -9.44 -11.18
CA ALA A 463 -5.35 -9.80 -11.16
C ALA A 463 -5.67 -10.78 -10.02
N PRO A 464 -6.94 -10.87 -9.54
CA PRO A 464 -7.33 -11.76 -8.44
C PRO A 464 -6.89 -13.24 -8.61
N LEU A 465 -7.03 -13.78 -9.82
CA LEU A 465 -6.61 -15.15 -10.14
C LEU A 465 -5.08 -15.31 -10.11
N GLN A 466 -4.33 -14.28 -10.49
CA GLN A 466 -2.88 -14.31 -10.42
C GLN A 466 -2.38 -14.24 -8.97
N LYS A 467 -3.05 -13.49 -8.10
CA LYS A 467 -2.75 -13.49 -6.65
C LYS A 467 -2.87 -14.90 -6.09
N ALA A 468 -3.98 -15.58 -6.37
CA ALA A 468 -4.19 -16.98 -6.00
C ALA A 468 -3.12 -17.90 -6.62
N GLY A 469 -2.75 -17.70 -7.89
CA GLY A 469 -1.69 -18.44 -8.55
C GLY A 469 -0.33 -18.35 -7.85
N ILE A 470 0.02 -17.17 -7.30
CA ILE A 470 1.26 -16.99 -6.53
C ILE A 470 1.18 -17.73 -5.19
N VAL A 471 0.05 -17.65 -4.49
CA VAL A 471 -0.15 -18.39 -3.22
C VAL A 471 -0.05 -19.89 -3.48
N ALA A 472 -0.73 -20.39 -4.52
CA ALA A 472 -0.68 -21.80 -4.93
C ALA A 472 0.74 -22.24 -5.32
N LEU A 473 1.51 -21.38 -5.98
CA LEU A 473 2.90 -21.65 -6.37
C LEU A 473 3.75 -22.00 -5.16
N ILE A 474 3.62 -21.24 -4.07
CA ILE A 474 4.38 -21.42 -2.82
C ILE A 474 3.82 -22.60 -2.04
N LYS A 475 2.52 -22.58 -1.73
CA LYS A 475 1.85 -23.63 -0.95
C LYS A 475 2.08 -25.03 -1.50
N ASN A 476 2.03 -25.23 -2.82
CA ASN A 476 2.20 -26.56 -3.41
C ASN A 476 3.66 -27.02 -3.51
N ARG A 477 4.63 -26.14 -3.26
CA ARG A 477 6.08 -26.42 -3.41
C ARG A 477 6.87 -26.27 -2.11
N THR A 478 6.24 -25.78 -1.04
CA THR A 478 6.82 -25.72 0.30
C THR A 478 5.92 -26.46 1.28
N ASP A 479 6.52 -27.15 2.25
CA ASP A 479 5.80 -27.70 3.41
C ASP A 479 5.46 -26.62 4.46
N ASP A 480 5.86 -25.37 4.21
CA ASP A 480 5.63 -24.23 5.10
C ASP A 480 4.20 -23.71 4.95
N MET A 481 3.57 -23.35 6.09
CA MET A 481 2.19 -22.86 6.09
C MET A 481 2.08 -21.43 5.56
N THR A 482 1.04 -21.20 4.76
CA THR A 482 0.76 -19.93 4.08
C THR A 482 -0.45 -19.23 4.69
N LEU A 483 -0.34 -17.92 4.92
CA LEU A 483 -1.43 -17.05 5.34
C LEU A 483 -1.67 -15.98 4.28
N ALA A 484 -2.94 -15.74 3.93
CA ALA A 484 -3.34 -14.64 3.07
C ALA A 484 -4.27 -13.68 3.82
N ILE A 485 -4.03 -12.38 3.66
CA ILE A 485 -4.79 -11.30 4.28
C ILE A 485 -5.26 -10.26 3.26
N GLY A 486 -6.54 -9.89 3.34
CA GLY A 486 -7.17 -8.92 2.44
C GLY A 486 -8.49 -8.39 3.00
N ASP A 487 -9.02 -7.31 2.43
CA ASP A 487 -10.29 -6.70 2.82
C ASP A 487 -11.35 -6.77 1.70
N GLY A 488 -10.92 -6.83 0.44
CA GLY A 488 -11.79 -6.71 -0.72
C GLY A 488 -12.19 -8.00 -1.43
N ALA A 489 -13.11 -7.86 -2.39
CA ALA A 489 -13.54 -8.93 -3.31
C ALA A 489 -12.37 -9.57 -4.09
N ASN A 490 -11.39 -8.73 -4.43
CA ASN A 490 -10.23 -9.10 -5.24
C ASN A 490 -9.27 -10.05 -4.51
N ASP A 491 -9.42 -10.18 -3.19
CA ASP A 491 -8.55 -10.99 -2.35
C ASP A 491 -9.20 -12.31 -1.96
N VAL A 492 -10.49 -12.50 -2.22
CA VAL A 492 -11.23 -13.73 -1.88
C VAL A 492 -10.52 -14.97 -2.45
N SER A 493 -10.10 -14.93 -3.72
CA SER A 493 -9.38 -16.05 -4.34
C SER A 493 -8.00 -16.30 -3.73
N MET A 494 -7.33 -15.25 -3.26
CA MET A 494 -6.04 -15.35 -2.57
C MET A 494 -6.22 -15.95 -1.17
N ILE A 495 -7.20 -15.46 -0.42
CA ILE A 495 -7.59 -15.91 0.93
C ILE A 495 -7.97 -17.40 0.91
N GLN A 496 -8.81 -17.82 -0.03
CA GLN A 496 -9.24 -19.22 -0.15
C GLN A 496 -8.14 -20.18 -0.63
N MET A 497 -7.10 -19.68 -1.29
CA MET A 497 -6.00 -20.52 -1.77
C MET A 497 -4.98 -20.82 -0.66
N ALA A 498 -4.79 -19.90 0.28
CA ALA A 498 -3.87 -20.06 1.40
C ALA A 498 -4.30 -21.18 2.35
N ASP A 499 -3.42 -21.56 3.28
CA ASP A 499 -3.77 -22.50 4.37
C ASP A 499 -4.61 -21.81 5.44
N VAL A 500 -4.33 -20.53 5.69
CA VAL A 500 -5.10 -19.67 6.58
C VAL A 500 -5.50 -18.39 5.86
N GLY A 501 -6.80 -18.10 5.85
CA GLY A 501 -7.36 -16.86 5.33
C GLY A 501 -7.76 -15.88 6.43
N VAL A 502 -7.27 -14.63 6.35
CA VAL A 502 -7.65 -13.53 7.25
C VAL A 502 -8.35 -12.42 6.48
N GLY A 503 -9.57 -12.08 6.89
CA GLY A 503 -10.35 -10.97 6.34
C GLY A 503 -10.27 -9.73 7.23
N ILE A 504 -9.90 -8.59 6.66
CA ILE A 504 -10.00 -7.30 7.34
C ILE A 504 -11.41 -6.73 7.15
N SER A 505 -12.02 -6.29 8.25
CA SER A 505 -13.34 -5.65 8.25
C SER A 505 -13.23 -4.19 7.80
N GLY A 506 -13.11 -3.98 6.49
CA GLY A 506 -12.94 -2.67 5.86
C GLY A 506 -14.24 -2.01 5.38
N GLN A 507 -14.09 -0.84 4.75
CA GLN A 507 -15.20 -0.07 4.15
C GLN A 507 -15.61 -0.57 2.76
N GLU A 508 -14.77 -1.38 2.10
CA GLU A 508 -14.99 -1.90 0.74
C GLU A 508 -15.96 -3.10 0.66
N GLY A 509 -16.53 -3.50 1.80
CA GLY A 509 -17.56 -4.55 1.90
C GLY A 509 -17.09 -5.78 2.69
N GLY A 510 -18.04 -6.67 3.01
CA GLY A 510 -17.77 -7.84 3.86
C GLY A 510 -17.33 -9.11 3.13
N GLN A 511 -16.97 -9.03 1.84
CA GLN A 511 -16.77 -10.24 1.01
C GLN A 511 -15.52 -11.04 1.42
N ALA A 512 -14.39 -10.38 1.66
CA ALA A 512 -13.19 -11.03 2.18
C ALA A 512 -13.45 -11.67 3.55
N VAL A 513 -14.08 -10.92 4.46
CA VAL A 513 -14.48 -11.40 5.81
C VAL A 513 -15.40 -12.63 5.75
N MET A 514 -16.31 -12.68 4.78
CA MET A 514 -17.21 -13.82 4.61
C MET A 514 -16.51 -15.06 4.06
N ALA A 515 -15.44 -14.88 3.29
CA ALA A 515 -14.65 -15.95 2.70
C ALA A 515 -13.42 -16.37 3.52
N SER A 516 -13.10 -15.66 4.60
CA SER A 516 -11.94 -15.89 5.46
C SER A 516 -12.23 -16.81 6.65
N ASP A 517 -11.20 -17.48 7.13
CA ASP A 517 -11.23 -18.32 8.34
C ASP A 517 -11.26 -17.50 9.63
N PHE A 518 -10.57 -16.35 9.62
CA PHE A 518 -10.51 -15.41 10.73
C PHE A 518 -10.82 -14.00 10.22
N SER A 519 -11.50 -13.19 11.03
CA SER A 519 -11.75 -11.79 10.68
C SER A 519 -11.35 -10.85 11.79
N MET A 520 -10.72 -9.73 11.42
CA MET A 520 -10.24 -8.70 12.37
C MET A 520 -10.41 -7.29 11.80
N GLY A 521 -10.27 -6.27 12.66
CA GLY A 521 -10.48 -4.87 12.26
C GLY A 521 -9.29 -4.19 11.58
N GLN A 522 -8.06 -4.53 12.00
CA GLN A 522 -6.83 -3.84 11.55
C GLN A 522 -5.68 -4.83 11.33
N PHE A 523 -4.73 -4.49 10.47
CA PHE A 523 -3.56 -5.33 10.17
C PHE A 523 -2.67 -5.60 11.39
N ARG A 524 -2.49 -4.61 12.29
CA ARG A 524 -1.60 -4.75 13.47
C ARG A 524 -1.97 -5.91 14.40
N PHE A 525 -3.24 -6.34 14.39
CA PHE A 525 -3.72 -7.46 15.19
C PHE A 525 -3.15 -8.81 14.74
N LEU A 526 -2.55 -8.87 13.55
CA LEU A 526 -1.84 -10.06 13.08
C LEU A 526 -0.67 -10.44 14.02
N VAL A 527 -0.05 -9.45 14.69
CA VAL A 527 1.06 -9.69 15.63
C VAL A 527 0.59 -10.48 16.86
N PRO A 528 -0.36 -10.00 17.68
CA PRO A 528 -0.88 -10.80 18.80
C PRO A 528 -1.55 -12.08 18.33
N LEU A 529 -2.23 -12.09 17.17
CA LEU A 529 -2.86 -13.28 16.64
C LEU A 529 -1.85 -14.40 16.35
N LEU A 530 -0.76 -14.12 15.65
CA LEU A 530 0.23 -15.14 15.27
C LEU A 530 1.25 -15.41 16.38
N LEU A 531 1.85 -14.37 16.93
CA LEU A 531 2.98 -14.50 17.86
C LEU A 531 2.56 -14.90 19.27
N VAL A 532 1.33 -14.57 19.69
CA VAL A 532 0.81 -14.94 21.01
C VAL A 532 -0.15 -16.11 20.87
N HIS A 533 -1.31 -15.91 20.24
CA HIS A 533 -2.35 -16.93 20.18
C HIS A 533 -1.94 -18.12 19.32
N GLY A 534 -1.40 -17.89 18.12
CA GLY A 534 -0.93 -18.95 17.23
C GLY A 534 0.15 -19.82 17.89
N HIS A 535 1.18 -19.19 18.45
CA HIS A 535 2.24 -19.90 19.18
C HIS A 535 1.71 -20.71 20.36
N TRP A 536 0.85 -20.12 21.20
CA TRP A 536 0.24 -20.83 22.34
C TRP A 536 -0.68 -21.96 21.89
N ASN A 537 -1.48 -21.76 20.86
CA ASN A 537 -2.42 -22.77 20.36
C ASN A 537 -1.67 -23.98 19.80
N TYR A 538 -0.63 -23.74 19.00
CA TYR A 538 0.25 -24.77 18.48
C TYR A 538 0.91 -25.58 19.61
N GLN A 539 1.53 -24.90 20.58
CA GLN A 539 2.21 -25.56 21.69
C GLN A 539 1.24 -26.34 22.59
N ARG A 540 0.08 -25.75 22.93
CA ARG A 540 -0.94 -26.40 23.77
C ARG A 540 -1.53 -27.62 23.08
N MET A 541 -1.80 -27.55 21.77
CA MET A 541 -2.30 -28.69 21.01
C MET A 541 -1.28 -29.82 20.96
N GLY A 542 0.00 -29.50 20.70
CA GLY A 542 1.10 -30.47 20.72
C GLY A 542 1.22 -31.18 22.07
N TYR A 543 1.23 -30.43 23.18
CA TYR A 543 1.28 -31.04 24.52
C TYR A 543 0.06 -31.89 24.83
N MET A 544 -1.13 -31.45 24.45
CA MET A 544 -2.36 -32.19 24.69
C MET A 544 -2.34 -33.53 23.97
N ILE A 545 -1.94 -33.55 22.70
CA ILE A 545 -1.85 -34.79 21.89
C ILE A 545 -0.84 -35.74 22.52
N LEU A 546 0.37 -35.27 22.81
CA LEU A 546 1.43 -36.08 23.43
C LEU A 546 1.00 -36.62 24.80
N TYR A 547 0.36 -35.79 25.63
CA TYR A 547 -0.15 -36.19 26.93
C TYR A 547 -1.25 -37.25 26.81
N ASN A 548 -2.14 -37.13 25.83
CA ASN A 548 -3.20 -38.11 25.61
C ASN A 548 -2.60 -39.47 25.22
N PHE A 549 -1.65 -39.50 24.28
CA PHE A 549 -0.93 -40.73 23.94
C PHE A 549 -0.17 -41.32 25.13
N TYR A 550 0.56 -40.49 25.88
CA TYR A 550 1.28 -40.92 27.08
C TYR A 550 0.35 -41.56 28.12
N LYS A 551 -0.77 -40.90 28.44
CA LYS A 551 -1.76 -41.38 29.41
C LYS A 551 -2.32 -42.74 29.01
N ASN A 552 -2.71 -42.91 27.74
CA ASN A 552 -3.29 -44.17 27.25
C ASN A 552 -2.24 -45.27 27.12
N ALA A 553 -1.04 -44.96 26.63
CA ALA A 553 0.06 -45.91 26.57
C ALA A 553 0.42 -46.46 27.96
N THR A 554 0.47 -45.59 28.97
CA THR A 554 0.72 -46.01 30.37
C THR A 554 -0.34 -47.00 30.86
N PHE A 555 -1.61 -46.74 30.59
CA PHE A 555 -2.70 -47.64 30.97
C PHE A 555 -2.64 -48.99 30.24
N VAL A 556 -2.40 -48.98 28.93
CA VAL A 556 -2.27 -50.19 28.10
C VAL A 556 -1.05 -51.02 28.51
N LEU A 557 0.08 -50.37 28.83
CA LEU A 557 1.27 -51.07 29.33
C LEU A 557 0.98 -51.80 30.64
N VAL A 558 0.23 -51.20 31.57
CA VAL A 558 -0.17 -51.88 32.82
C VAL A 558 -1.02 -53.13 32.52
N LEU A 559 -2.00 -53.03 31.61
CA LEU A 559 -2.81 -54.18 31.19
C LEU A 559 -1.95 -55.28 30.55
N PHE A 560 -0.99 -54.90 29.71
CA PHE A 560 -0.05 -55.82 29.09
C PHE A 560 0.78 -56.56 30.15
N TRP A 561 1.33 -55.85 31.13
CA TRP A 561 2.11 -56.45 32.22
C TRP A 561 1.29 -57.41 33.08
N ILE A 562 0.04 -57.07 33.41
CA ILE A 562 -0.87 -57.96 34.16
C ILE A 562 -1.12 -59.24 33.36
N LEU A 563 -1.48 -59.14 32.08
CA LEU A 563 -1.73 -60.30 31.21
C LEU A 563 -0.49 -61.17 31.02
N ALA A 564 0.69 -60.55 30.86
CA ALA A 564 1.96 -61.27 30.77
C ALA A 564 2.26 -62.05 32.06
N SER A 565 1.97 -61.46 33.23
CA SER A 565 2.17 -62.10 34.53
C SER A 565 1.21 -63.24 34.84
N GLN A 566 0.02 -63.29 34.22
CA GLN A 566 -0.94 -64.40 34.39
C GLN A 566 -0.66 -65.60 33.48
N HIS A 567 0.25 -65.45 32.50
CA HIS A 567 0.61 -66.50 31.54
C HIS A 567 2.07 -66.99 31.66
N CYS A 568 2.86 -66.43 32.59
CA CYS A 568 4.03 -67.09 33.17
C CYS A 568 3.61 -67.88 34.41
#